data_AF-A0A412J2U6-F1
#
_entry.id   AF-A0A412J2U6-F1
#
_cell.length_a   1.000
_cell.length_b   1.000
_cell.length_c   1.000
_cell.angle_alpha   90.00
_cell.angle_beta   90.00
_cell.angle_gamma   90.00
#
_symmetry.space_group_name_H-M   'P 1'
#
loop_
_entity.id
_entity.type
_entity.pdbx_description
1 polymer ?
#
loop_
_entity_poly.entity_id
_entity_poly.type
_entity_poly.pdbx_seq_one_letter_code
_entity_poly.pdbx_strand_id
1 'polypeptide(L)' 'MALQLYNIQAIFDPEKFAIGGGISAQPLLIEKINEQYKKLFIPVFPLRPVEVVACEFRNDANLIGAYYQLRTKMVSVC' A
#
# COMPACT_ATOMS: atom_id res chain seq x y z
N MET A 1 -6.25 10.63 -2.62
CA MET A 1 -5.39 9.50 -2.17
C MET A 1 -4.88 9.68 -0.74
N ALA A 2 -4.11 10.74 -0.41
CA ALA A 2 -3.56 10.94 0.94
C ALA A 2 -4.60 10.87 2.09
N LEU A 3 -5.75 11.55 1.95
CA LEU A 3 -6.84 11.50 2.94
C LEU A 3 -7.43 10.08 3.10
N GLN A 4 -7.49 9.31 2.01
CA GLN A 4 -7.99 7.92 2.07
C GLN A 4 -7.01 7.03 2.85
N LEU A 5 -5.71 7.20 2.64
CA LEU A 5 -4.69 6.49 3.42
C LEU A 5 -4.74 6.87 4.90
N TYR A 6 -4.96 8.14 5.23
CA TYR A 6 -5.16 8.59 6.61
C TYR A 6 -6.36 7.90 7.27
N ASN A 7 -7.48 7.83 6.56
CA ASN A 7 -8.66 7.13 7.06
C ASN A 7 -8.38 5.63 7.26
N ILE A 8 -7.68 4.98 6.32
CA ILE A 8 -7.32 3.56 6.45
C ILE A 8 -6.35 3.35 7.61
N GLN A 9 -5.38 4.25 7.84
CA GLN A 9 -4.49 4.19 9.01
C GLN A 9 -5.30 4.25 10.31
N ALA A 10 -6.26 5.16 10.39
CA ALA A 10 -7.11 5.30 11.58
C ALA A 10 -8.00 4.08 11.86
N ILE A 11 -8.35 3.31 10.83
CA ILE A 11 -9.24 2.13 10.95
C ILE A 11 -8.45 0.84 11.20
N PHE A 12 -7.34 0.63 10.48
CA PHE A 12 -6.64 -0.65 10.43
C PHE A 12 -5.25 -0.63 11.06
N ASP A 13 -4.67 0.55 11.29
CA ASP A 13 -3.29 0.76 11.79
C ASP A 13 -2.23 -0.16 11.13
N PRO A 14 -2.12 -0.18 9.79
CA PRO A 14 -1.16 -1.03 9.11
C PRO A 14 0.27 -0.53 9.32
N GLU A 15 1.25 -1.42 9.16
CA GLU A 15 2.68 -1.09 9.25
C GLU A 15 3.21 -0.36 8.01
N LYS A 16 2.53 -0.47 6.85
CA LYS A 16 2.93 0.11 5.57
C LYS A 16 1.78 0.16 4.57
N PHE A 17 1.78 1.13 3.66
CA PHE A 17 0.92 1.15 2.48
C PHE A 17 1.69 0.83 1.20
N ALA A 18 1.28 -0.18 0.46
CA ALA A 18 1.82 -0.50 -0.86
C ALA A 18 0.83 -0.11 -1.97
N ILE A 19 1.26 0.76 -2.89
CA ILE A 19 0.44 1.25 -4.00
C ILE A 19 0.80 0.49 -5.28
N GLY A 20 -0.16 -0.27 -5.81
CA GLY A 20 -0.03 -1.05 -7.04
C GLY A 20 -0.58 -0.37 -8.29
N GLY A 21 -0.64 -1.14 -9.38
CA GLY A 21 -1.14 -0.69 -10.69
C GLY A 21 -0.10 0.08 -11.51
N GLY A 22 -0.35 0.25 -12.82
CA GLY A 22 0.62 0.84 -13.75
C GLY A 22 1.15 2.22 -13.36
N ILE A 23 0.32 3.07 -12.75
CA ILE A 23 0.73 4.44 -12.34
C ILE A 23 1.81 4.43 -11.24
N SER A 24 1.90 3.36 -10.44
CA SER A 24 2.96 3.19 -9.44
C SER A 24 4.36 3.03 -10.06
N ALA A 25 4.46 2.91 -11.40
CA ALA A 25 5.71 3.03 -12.14
C ALA A 25 6.41 4.39 -11.93
N GLN A 26 5.63 5.47 -11.79
CA GLN A 26 6.14 6.83 -11.67
C GLN A 26 6.55 7.17 -10.22
N PRO A 27 7.84 7.36 -9.92
CA PRO A 27 8.31 7.58 -8.54
C PRO A 27 7.73 8.84 -7.90
N LEU A 28 7.51 9.90 -8.69
CA LEU A 28 6.94 11.16 -8.23
C LEU A 28 5.54 10.99 -7.61
N LEU A 29 4.78 9.98 -8.05
CA LEU A 29 3.49 9.66 -7.44
C LEU A 29 3.66 9.29 -5.95
N ILE A 30 4.56 8.37 -5.66
CA ILE A 30 4.81 7.88 -4.29
C ILE A 30 5.37 9.00 -3.41
N GLU A 31 6.29 9.79 -3.96
CA GLU A 31 6.85 10.96 -3.27
C GLU A 31 5.74 11.94 -2.85
N LYS A 32 4.88 12.34 -3.80
CA LYS A 32 3.81 13.31 -3.54
C LYS A 32 2.72 12.75 -2.64
N ILE A 33 2.40 11.46 -2.73
CA ILE A 33 1.46 10.83 -1.77
C ILE A 33 2.04 10.88 -0.36
N ASN A 34 3.30 10.49 -0.16
CA ASN A 34 3.94 10.55 1.16
C ASN A 34 3.95 11.97 1.73
N GLU A 35 4.31 12.96 0.91
CA GLU A 35 4.35 14.36 1.32
C GLU A 35 2.98 14.84 1.82
N GLN A 36 1.93 14.58 1.05
CA GLN A 36 0.57 15.01 1.40
C GLN A 36 -0.03 14.18 2.54
N TYR A 37 0.29 12.88 2.63
CA TYR A 37 -0.15 12.00 3.69
C TYR A 37 0.41 12.42 5.05
N LYS A 38 1.71 12.68 5.15
CA LYS A 38 2.37 13.10 6.39
C LYS A 38 1.84 14.44 6.93
N LYS A 39 1.40 15.35 6.05
CA LYS A 39 0.79 16.64 6.44
C LYS A 39 -0.55 16.51 7.16
N LEU A 40 -1.22 15.36 7.07
CA LEU A 40 -2.52 15.13 7.72
C LEU A 40 -2.39 14.74 9.20
N PHE A 41 -1.18 14.44 9.67
CA PHE A 41 -0.94 14.01 11.04
C PHE A 41 -0.71 15.21 11.95
N ILE A 42 -1.41 15.23 13.07
CA ILE A 42 -1.26 16.24 14.11
C ILE A 42 -0.79 15.61 15.43
N PRO A 43 0.08 16.28 16.21
CA PRO A 43 0.70 15.69 17.42
C PRO A 43 -0.27 15.27 18.53
N VAL A 44 -1.51 15.76 18.48
CA VAL A 44 -2.52 15.55 19.53
C VAL A 44 -3.17 14.17 19.44
N PHE A 45 -3.16 13.54 18.26
CA PHE A 45 -3.71 12.20 18.07
C PHE A 45 -2.57 11.15 18.08
N PRO A 46 -2.75 10.00 18.74
CA PRO A 46 -1.74 8.95 18.81
C PRO A 46 -1.55 8.16 17.50
N LEU A 47 -2.06 8.67 16.38
CA LEU A 47 -1.89 8.06 15.06
C LEU A 47 -0.55 8.49 14.46
N ARG A 48 0.18 7.54 13.89
CA ARG A 48 1.50 7.81 13.29
C ARG A 48 1.48 7.50 11.79
N PRO A 49 2.13 8.32 10.95
CA PRO A 49 2.25 7.99 9.54
C PRO A 49 3.18 6.80 9.37
N VAL A 50 2.78 5.85 8.53
CA VAL A 50 3.65 4.80 8.00
C VAL A 50 4.11 5.12 6.59
N GLU A 51 5.10 4.38 6.10
CA GLU A 51 5.59 4.59 4.73
C GLU A 51 4.53 4.21 3.69
N VAL A 52 4.44 5.04 2.64
CA VAL A 52 3.76 4.68 1.40
C VAL A 52 4.82 4.29 0.38
N VAL A 53 4.72 3.09 -0.19
CA VAL A 53 5.69 2.54 -1.15
C VAL A 53 5.00 2.16 -2.45
N ALA A 54 5.75 2.05 -3.55
CA ALA A 54 5.27 1.33 -4.72
C ALA A 54 5.26 -0.17 -4.43
N CYS A 55 4.24 -0.89 -4.88
CA CYS A 55 4.28 -2.35 -4.90
C CYS A 55 5.47 -2.82 -5.75
N GLU A 56 6.20 -3.83 -5.27
CA GLU A 56 7.38 -4.39 -5.93
C GLU A 56 7.09 -4.79 -7.39
N PHE A 57 5.96 -5.48 -7.60
CA PHE A 57 5.54 -5.96 -8.91
C PHE A 57 4.64 -4.99 -9.69
N ARG A 58 4.33 -3.81 -9.13
CA ARG A 58 3.57 -2.73 -9.79
C ARG A 58 2.30 -3.22 -10.48
N ASN A 59 2.27 -3.22 -11.81
CA ASN A 59 1.13 -3.64 -12.62
C ASN A 59 0.89 -5.15 -12.62
N ASP A 60 1.96 -5.93 -12.46
CA ASP A 60 1.92 -7.39 -12.52
C ASP A 60 1.58 -8.04 -11.18
N ALA A 61 1.46 -7.23 -10.11
CA ALA A 61 1.13 -7.70 -8.77
C ALA A 61 -0.14 -8.56 -8.73
N ASN A 62 -1.16 -8.23 -9.53
CA ASN A 62 -2.41 -8.99 -9.61
C ASN A 62 -2.19 -10.38 -10.23
N LEU A 63 -1.38 -10.47 -11.29
CA LEU A 63 -1.10 -11.74 -11.98
C LEU A 63 -0.24 -12.65 -11.11
N ILE A 64 0.80 -12.10 -10.48
CA ILE A 64 1.67 -12.82 -9.56
C ILE A 64 0.90 -13.31 -8.34
N GLY A 65 0.03 -12.47 -7.76
CA GLY A 65 -0.85 -12.85 -6.66
C GLY A 65 -1.82 -13.98 -7.05
N ALA A 66 -2.40 -13.93 -8.25
CA ALA A 66 -3.28 -14.98 -8.75
C ALA A 66 -2.55 -16.32 -8.91
N TYR A 67 -1.35 -16.31 -9.50
CA TYR A 67 -0.52 -17.50 -9.63
C TYR A 67 -0.11 -18.07 -8.26
N TYR A 68 0.36 -17.20 -7.35
CA TYR A 68 0.74 -17.62 -6.01
C TYR A 68 -0.44 -18.29 -5.28
N GLN A 69 -1.63 -17.70 -5.37
CA GLN A 69 -2.84 -18.25 -4.76
C GLN A 69 -3.23 -19.61 -5.36
N LEU A 70 -3.15 -19.77 -6.68
CA LEU A 70 -3.40 -21.05 -7.36
C LEU A 70 -2.43 -22.12 -6.88
N ARG A 71 -1.12 -21.80 -6.87
CA ARG A 71 -0.06 -22.70 -6.43
C ARG A 71 -0.26 -23.14 -4.97
N THR A 72 -0.56 -22.22 -4.06
CA THR A 72 -0.82 -22.55 -2.65
C THR A 72 -1.99 -23.52 -2.50
N LYS A 73 -3.08 -23.30 -3.23
CA LYS A 73 -4.24 -24.23 -3.23
C LYS A 73 -3.90 -25.60 -3.80
N MET A 74 -3.08 -25.68 -4.85
CA MET A 74 -2.67 -26.96 -5.44
C MET A 74 -1.76 -27.76 -4.50
N VAL A 75 -0.88 -27.09 -3.74
CA VAL A 75 0.00 -27.76 -2.76
C VAL A 75 -0.77 -28.27 -1.55
N SER A 76 -1.82 -27.59 -1.09
CA SER A 76 -2.65 -28.04 0.05
C SER A 76 -3.58 -29.21 -0.24
N VAL A 77 -3.62 -29.73 -1.46
CA VAL A 77 -4.51 -30.83 -1.89
C VAL A 77 -3.76 -32.17 -2.04
N CYS A 78 -2.44 -32.18 -1.83
CA CYS A 78 -1.62 -33.38 -1.66
C CYS A 78 -1.19 -33.51 -0.19
#